data_AF-A0A069DQT1-F1
#
_entry.id   AF-A0A069DQT1-F1
#
_cell.length_a   1.000
_cell.length_b   1.000
_cell.length_c   1.000
_cell.angle_alpha   90.00
_cell.angle_beta   90.00
_cell.angle_gamma   90.00
#
_symmetry.space_group_name_H-M   'P 1'
#
loop_
_entity.id
_entity.type
_entity.pdbx_description
1 polymer ?
#
loop_
_entity_poly.entity_id
_entity_poly.type
_entity_poly.pdbx_seq_one_letter_code
_entity_poly.pdbx_strand_id
1 'polypeptide(L)'
;MNLRLFKILYQNWWRGTPPIAPYKHIVQIGDPVLRQKSRDVDPTKLNDAFIQQLFSRLYVLMKKSNAAGIAAPQIGVSLRVFAVQFPIKKKFHSPVMYDQRDMEPIPLQVWVNPVMKVLDYEKIVFDECCESMKGYTANTPRYKKVLLTGLDHNGKEKSWEAKGWSARIIQHEMDHLDGKFFTDIMDPKSLTCTVWDVVNRTEGRIYTTYMVNK
;
A
#
# COMPACT_ATOMS: atom_id res chain seq x y z
N MET A 1 -36.87 17.51 -18.85
CA MET A 1 -35.47 17.15 -18.49
C MET A 1 -35.44 16.83 -17.00
N ASN A 2 -35.01 15.63 -16.60
CA ASN A 2 -35.05 15.18 -15.21
C ASN A 2 -34.03 15.99 -14.38
N LEU A 3 -34.49 16.70 -13.34
CA LEU A 3 -33.66 17.51 -12.42
C LEU A 3 -32.45 16.75 -11.87
N ARG A 4 -32.57 15.43 -11.71
CA ARG A 4 -31.46 14.55 -11.28
C ARG A 4 -30.39 14.38 -12.36
N LEU A 5 -30.79 14.21 -13.62
CA LEU A 5 -29.87 14.17 -14.75
C LEU A 5 -29.15 15.51 -14.92
N PHE A 6 -29.88 16.62 -14.82
CA PHE A 6 -29.30 17.96 -14.90
C PHE A 6 -28.28 18.19 -13.79
N LYS A 7 -28.58 17.80 -12.55
CA LYS A 7 -27.65 17.91 -11.41
C LYS A 7 -26.38 17.08 -11.61
N ILE A 8 -26.49 15.85 -12.12
CA ILE A 8 -25.33 14.99 -12.43
C ILE A 8 -24.49 15.59 -13.55
N LEU A 9 -25.13 16.02 -14.65
CA LEU A 9 -24.45 16.62 -15.80
C LEU A 9 -23.75 17.93 -15.40
N TYR A 10 -24.42 18.79 -14.62
CA TYR A 10 -23.86 20.02 -14.09
C TYR A 10 -22.69 19.75 -13.14
N GLN A 11 -22.84 18.82 -12.19
CA GLN A 11 -21.74 18.42 -11.29
C GLN A 11 -20.53 17.87 -12.05
N ASN A 12 -20.76 17.08 -13.10
CA ASN A 12 -19.69 16.55 -13.95
C ASN A 12 -19.04 17.63 -14.81
N TRP A 13 -19.82 18.63 -15.26
CA TRP A 13 -19.32 19.77 -16.03
C TRP A 13 -18.31 20.61 -15.24
N TRP A 14 -18.52 20.79 -13.93
CA TRP A 14 -17.58 21.51 -13.05
C TRP A 14 -16.41 20.66 -12.54
N ARG A 15 -16.53 19.33 -12.52
CA ARG A 15 -15.51 18.41 -11.96
C ARG A 15 -14.44 17.97 -12.96
N GLY A 16 -14.62 18.27 -14.24
CA GLY A 16 -13.74 17.80 -15.32
C GLY A 16 -13.83 16.28 -15.53
N THR A 17 -13.07 15.77 -16.50
CA THR A 17 -12.99 14.32 -16.74
C THR A 17 -12.32 13.66 -15.54
N PRO A 18 -12.94 12.65 -14.90
CA PRO A 18 -12.31 11.95 -13.79
C PRO A 18 -10.98 11.34 -14.27
N PRO A 19 -9.93 11.38 -13.45
CA PRO A 19 -8.65 10.81 -13.84
C PRO A 19 -8.82 9.31 -14.11
N ILE A 20 -8.07 8.79 -15.09
CA ILE A 20 -8.07 7.38 -15.46
C ILE A 20 -6.92 6.68 -14.71
N ALA A 21 -7.23 5.59 -14.01
CA ALA A 21 -6.23 4.76 -13.35
C ALA A 21 -5.40 3.97 -14.39
N PRO A 22 -4.12 3.63 -14.13
CA PRO A 22 -3.41 3.77 -12.86
C PRO A 22 -2.92 5.20 -12.60
N TYR A 23 -3.31 5.77 -11.45
CA TYR A 23 -3.02 7.14 -11.09
C TYR A 23 -1.52 7.42 -10.94
N LYS A 24 -1.11 8.67 -11.24
CA LYS A 24 0.27 9.16 -11.04
C LYS A 24 0.59 9.52 -9.58
N HIS A 25 -0.33 9.25 -8.66
CA HIS A 25 -0.23 9.54 -7.24
C HIS A 25 -0.84 8.38 -6.44
N ILE A 26 -0.59 8.39 -5.13
CA ILE A 26 -1.15 7.41 -4.19
C ILE A 26 -2.47 7.97 -3.65
N VAL A 27 -3.56 7.26 -3.86
CA VAL A 27 -4.87 7.67 -3.33
C VAL A 27 -4.87 7.61 -1.81
N GLN A 28 -5.65 8.49 -1.19
CA GLN A 28 -5.70 8.62 0.27
C GLN A 28 -6.96 7.99 0.83
N ILE A 29 -6.91 7.62 2.12
CA ILE A 29 -8.05 7.11 2.88
C ILE A 29 -9.28 8.00 2.68
N GLY A 30 -10.40 7.36 2.34
CA GLY A 30 -11.62 8.04 1.86
C GLY A 30 -11.91 7.77 0.38
N ASP A 31 -10.89 7.46 -0.43
CA ASP A 31 -11.12 6.93 -1.79
C ASP A 31 -11.77 5.54 -1.69
N PRO A 32 -12.95 5.32 -2.32
CA PRO A 32 -13.69 4.06 -2.20
C PRO A 32 -12.91 2.84 -2.72
N VAL A 33 -11.95 3.02 -3.64
CA VAL A 33 -11.16 1.89 -4.16
C VAL A 33 -10.37 1.17 -3.06
N LEU A 34 -9.95 1.90 -2.01
CA LEU A 34 -9.18 1.36 -0.89
C LEU A 34 -10.01 0.45 0.03
N ARG A 35 -11.34 0.47 -0.10
CA ARG A 35 -12.28 -0.35 0.67
C ARG A 35 -12.94 -1.44 -0.15
N GLN A 36 -12.58 -1.58 -1.44
CA GLN A 36 -13.10 -2.62 -2.31
C GLN A 36 -12.18 -3.84 -2.29
N LYS A 37 -12.79 -5.04 -2.26
CA LYS A 37 -12.06 -6.27 -2.54
C LYS A 37 -11.62 -6.27 -4.01
N SER A 38 -10.32 -6.42 -4.22
CA SER A 38 -9.72 -6.47 -5.55
C SER A 38 -10.07 -7.75 -6.28
N ARG A 39 -10.31 -7.64 -7.59
CA ARG A 39 -10.55 -8.78 -8.48
C ARG A 39 -9.23 -9.38 -8.97
N ASP A 40 -9.27 -10.65 -9.33
CA ASP A 40 -8.12 -11.33 -9.91
C ASP A 40 -7.75 -10.75 -11.29
N VAL A 41 -6.46 -10.77 -11.59
CA VAL A 41 -5.93 -10.53 -12.93
C VAL A 41 -6.07 -11.80 -13.74
N ASP A 42 -6.56 -11.69 -14.98
CA ASP A 42 -6.51 -12.79 -15.95
C ASP A 42 -5.04 -13.03 -16.37
N PRO A 43 -4.43 -14.20 -16.09
CA PRO A 43 -3.03 -14.46 -16.41
C PRO A 43 -2.71 -14.34 -17.91
N THR A 44 -3.69 -14.50 -18.79
CA THR A 44 -3.50 -14.35 -20.24
C THR A 44 -3.26 -12.89 -20.66
N LYS A 45 -3.61 -11.92 -19.79
CA LYS A 45 -3.55 -10.49 -20.03
C LYS A 45 -2.34 -9.80 -19.41
N LEU A 46 -1.38 -10.56 -18.87
CA LEU A 46 -0.22 -9.96 -18.20
C LEU A 46 0.63 -9.09 -19.15
N ASN A 47 0.63 -9.40 -20.44
CA ASN A 47 1.33 -8.62 -21.46
C ASN A 47 0.52 -7.44 -22.00
N ASP A 48 -0.74 -7.25 -21.58
CA ASP A 48 -1.55 -6.11 -22.00
C ASP A 48 -0.91 -4.80 -21.55
N ALA A 49 -0.99 -3.78 -22.41
CA ALA A 49 -0.40 -2.47 -22.15
C ALA A 49 -0.86 -1.87 -20.82
N PHE A 50 -2.11 -2.12 -20.41
CA PHE A 50 -2.64 -1.67 -19.13
C PHE A 50 -1.94 -2.34 -17.93
N ILE A 51 -1.72 -3.66 -17.98
CA ILE A 51 -1.09 -4.41 -16.89
C ILE A 51 0.40 -4.05 -16.78
N GLN A 52 1.08 -3.90 -17.92
CA GLN A 52 2.46 -3.41 -17.93
C GLN A 52 2.57 -1.98 -17.38
N GLN A 53 1.63 -1.10 -17.72
CA GLN A 53 1.54 0.24 -17.13
C GLN A 53 1.28 0.20 -15.63
N LEU A 54 0.43 -0.72 -15.15
CA LEU A 54 0.16 -0.94 -13.74
C LEU A 54 1.45 -1.32 -12.98
N PHE A 55 2.20 -2.32 -13.46
CA PHE A 55 3.45 -2.75 -12.83
C PHE A 55 4.48 -1.61 -12.78
N SER A 56 4.65 -0.91 -13.90
CA SER A 56 5.53 0.26 -13.97
C SER A 56 5.11 1.34 -12.97
N ARG A 57 3.79 1.61 -12.85
CA ARG A 57 3.28 2.62 -11.93
C ARG A 57 3.53 2.27 -10.46
N LEU A 58 3.30 1.01 -10.07
CA LEU A 58 3.59 0.53 -8.72
C LEU A 58 5.07 0.76 -8.38
N TYR A 59 5.98 0.33 -9.26
CA TYR A 59 7.41 0.52 -9.03
C TYR A 59 7.80 1.99 -8.89
N VAL A 60 7.35 2.85 -9.82
CA VAL A 60 7.68 4.28 -9.81
C VAL A 60 7.19 4.94 -8.52
N LEU A 61 5.97 4.65 -8.09
CA LEU A 61 5.40 5.27 -6.89
C LEU A 61 6.02 4.72 -5.61
N MET A 62 6.23 3.42 -5.49
CA MET A 62 6.92 2.80 -4.35
C MET A 62 8.31 3.41 -4.15
N LYS A 63 9.09 3.53 -5.24
CA LYS A 63 10.42 4.13 -5.19
C LYS A 63 10.35 5.61 -4.81
N LYS A 64 9.39 6.35 -5.37
CA LYS A 64 9.23 7.79 -5.09
C LYS A 64 8.84 8.05 -3.64
N SER A 65 7.99 7.22 -3.04
CA SER A 65 7.57 7.35 -1.64
C SER A 65 8.52 6.71 -0.63
N ASN A 66 9.55 5.98 -1.08
CA ASN A 66 10.37 5.12 -0.22
C ASN A 66 9.56 4.03 0.55
N ALA A 67 8.36 3.68 0.07
CA ALA A 67 7.56 2.65 0.68
C ALA A 67 8.19 1.25 0.49
N ALA A 68 7.97 0.36 1.46
CA ALA A 68 8.43 -1.02 1.39
C ALA A 68 7.51 -1.92 0.53
N GLY A 69 6.27 -1.48 0.32
CA GLY A 69 5.29 -2.10 -0.55
C GLY A 69 4.28 -1.08 -1.07
N ILE A 70 3.58 -1.46 -2.13
CA ILE A 70 2.44 -0.72 -2.65
C ILE A 70 1.50 -1.66 -3.41
N ALA A 71 0.20 -1.53 -3.18
CA ALA A 71 -0.85 -2.31 -3.83
C ALA A 71 -1.56 -1.53 -4.95
N ALA A 72 -2.07 -2.23 -5.95
CA ALA A 72 -2.82 -1.65 -7.08
C ALA A 72 -4.00 -0.75 -6.65
N PRO A 73 -4.78 -1.08 -5.60
CA PRO A 73 -5.83 -0.19 -5.11
C PRO A 73 -5.30 1.20 -4.71
N GLN A 74 -4.10 1.28 -4.17
CA GLN A 74 -3.47 2.55 -3.77
C GLN A 74 -3.16 3.48 -4.96
N ILE A 75 -3.28 2.99 -6.19
CA ILE A 75 -3.11 3.77 -7.42
C ILE A 75 -4.38 3.74 -8.28
N GLY A 76 -5.53 3.47 -7.66
CA GLY A 76 -6.85 3.53 -8.30
C GLY A 76 -7.26 2.26 -9.06
N VAL A 77 -6.50 1.17 -8.95
CA VAL A 77 -6.75 -0.06 -9.71
C VAL A 77 -7.15 -1.19 -8.77
N SER A 78 -8.43 -1.56 -8.78
CA SER A 78 -8.95 -2.70 -8.01
C SER A 78 -8.59 -4.04 -8.68
N LEU A 79 -7.30 -4.41 -8.64
CA LEU A 79 -6.75 -5.68 -9.11
C LEU A 79 -5.84 -6.28 -8.04
N ARG A 80 -5.80 -7.61 -7.93
CA ARG A 80 -4.95 -8.33 -6.97
C ARG A 80 -3.48 -8.32 -7.37
N VAL A 81 -2.86 -7.14 -7.28
CA VAL A 81 -1.45 -6.92 -7.60
C VAL A 81 -0.82 -6.03 -6.54
N PHE A 82 0.34 -6.41 -6.04
CA PHE A 82 1.19 -5.50 -5.26
C PHE A 82 2.66 -5.67 -5.64
N ALA A 83 3.46 -4.65 -5.36
CA ALA A 83 4.91 -4.69 -5.45
C ALA A 83 5.52 -4.53 -4.05
N VAL A 84 6.64 -5.19 -3.81
CA VAL A 84 7.43 -5.04 -2.57
C VAL A 84 8.90 -4.90 -2.88
N GLN A 85 9.58 -4.10 -2.10
CA GLN A 85 11.04 -3.96 -2.09
C GLN A 85 11.49 -3.37 -0.76
N PHE A 86 12.51 -3.97 -0.16
CA PHE A 86 13.11 -3.46 1.06
C PHE A 86 14.63 -3.55 0.96
N PRO A 87 15.31 -2.52 0.45
CA PRO A 87 16.76 -2.52 0.45
C PRO A 87 17.28 -2.19 1.87
N ILE A 88 18.44 -2.73 2.25
CA ILE A 88 19.10 -2.30 3.50
C ILE A 88 19.49 -0.84 3.35
N LYS A 89 18.83 0.05 4.09
CA LYS A 89 19.19 1.47 4.16
C LYS A 89 19.68 1.79 5.57
N LYS A 90 21.01 1.73 5.79
CA LYS A 90 21.65 2.04 7.09
C LYS A 90 21.36 3.46 7.60
N LYS A 91 20.90 4.38 6.73
CA LYS A 91 20.52 5.75 7.11
C LYS A 91 19.16 5.86 7.81
N PHE A 92 18.26 4.89 7.65
CA PHE A 92 16.87 5.01 8.12
C PHE A 92 16.58 4.21 9.40
N HIS A 93 17.30 3.13 9.66
CA HIS A 93 17.12 2.33 10.87
C HIS A 93 18.47 2.01 11.52
N SER A 94 18.51 2.02 12.85
CA SER A 94 19.69 1.61 13.61
C SER A 94 19.90 0.09 13.50
N PRO A 95 21.14 -0.42 13.67
CA PRO A 95 21.40 -1.87 13.66
C PRO A 95 20.52 -2.64 14.66
N VAL A 96 20.25 -2.05 15.83
CA VAL A 96 19.39 -2.63 16.86
C VAL A 96 17.95 -2.80 16.35
N MET A 97 17.42 -1.82 15.59
CA MET A 97 16.08 -1.95 15.01
C MET A 97 16.01 -3.05 13.95
N TYR A 98 17.06 -3.23 13.13
CA TYR A 98 17.08 -4.30 12.14
C TYR A 98 16.99 -5.69 12.80
N ASP A 99 17.73 -5.88 13.89
CA ASP A 99 17.74 -7.13 14.66
C ASP A 99 16.41 -7.37 15.37
N GLN A 100 15.93 -6.39 16.14
CA GLN A 100 14.67 -6.50 16.90
C GLN A 100 13.44 -6.78 16.02
N ARG A 101 13.44 -6.27 14.78
CA ARG A 101 12.30 -6.40 13.86
C ARG A 101 12.48 -7.51 12.82
N ASP A 102 13.58 -8.27 12.88
CA ASP A 102 13.94 -9.30 11.89
C ASP A 102 13.79 -8.77 10.45
N MET A 103 14.50 -7.66 10.20
CA MET A 103 14.49 -6.94 8.93
C MET A 103 15.57 -7.45 7.98
N GLU A 104 15.17 -8.20 6.97
CA GLU A 104 16.04 -8.71 5.91
C GLU A 104 15.77 -7.98 4.58
N PRO A 105 16.78 -7.86 3.69
CA PRO A 105 16.58 -7.24 2.38
C PRO A 105 15.58 -8.02 1.52
N ILE A 106 14.65 -7.31 0.89
CA ILE A 106 13.69 -7.86 -0.07
C ILE A 106 14.03 -7.29 -1.45
N PRO A 107 14.42 -8.11 -2.44
CA PRO A 107 14.61 -7.65 -3.81
C PRO A 107 13.29 -7.16 -4.38
N LEU A 108 13.35 -6.27 -5.38
CA LEU A 108 12.14 -5.81 -6.06
C LEU A 108 11.41 -6.99 -6.66
N GLN A 109 10.14 -7.14 -6.30
CA GLN A 109 9.28 -8.16 -6.88
C GLN A 109 7.83 -7.72 -6.91
N VAL A 110 7.12 -8.18 -7.94
CA VAL A 110 5.67 -8.00 -8.10
C VAL A 110 4.99 -9.33 -7.81
N TRP A 111 3.82 -9.27 -7.20
CA TRP A 111 2.95 -10.39 -6.93
C TRP A 111 1.61 -10.16 -7.62
N VAL A 112 1.20 -11.13 -8.43
CA VAL A 112 -0.09 -11.13 -9.13
C VAL A 112 -0.92 -12.29 -8.62
N ASN A 113 -2.19 -12.02 -8.34
CA ASN A 113 -3.14 -12.93 -7.71
C ASN A 113 -2.58 -13.63 -6.46
N PRO A 114 -1.92 -12.92 -5.53
CA PRO A 114 -1.36 -13.56 -4.36
C PRO A 114 -2.45 -14.09 -3.43
N VAL A 115 -2.13 -15.22 -2.81
CA VAL A 115 -2.85 -15.87 -1.72
C VAL A 115 -1.87 -16.05 -0.57
N MET A 116 -2.34 -15.79 0.65
CA MET A 116 -1.53 -15.86 1.85
C MET A 116 -2.10 -16.90 2.82
N LYS A 117 -1.23 -17.73 3.39
CA LYS A 117 -1.53 -18.65 4.49
C LYS A 117 -0.68 -18.28 5.70
N VAL A 118 -1.28 -18.23 6.88
CA VAL A 118 -0.54 -18.04 8.14
C VAL A 118 0.16 -19.35 8.51
N LEU A 119 1.47 -19.29 8.76
CA LEU A 119 2.27 -20.43 9.20
C LEU A 119 2.53 -20.39 10.72
N ASP A 120 2.60 -19.20 11.29
CA ASP A 120 2.80 -18.97 12.71
C ASP A 120 1.84 -17.88 13.20
N TYR A 121 0.95 -18.26 14.11
CA TYR A 121 -0.12 -17.41 14.62
C TYR A 121 0.31 -16.48 15.76
N GLU A 122 1.57 -16.57 16.22
CA GLU A 122 2.14 -15.59 17.14
C GLU A 122 2.05 -14.19 16.51
N LYS A 123 1.50 -13.22 17.26
CA LYS A 123 1.37 -11.84 16.79
C LYS A 123 2.47 -10.97 17.36
N ILE A 124 3.23 -10.32 16.49
CA ILE A 124 4.25 -9.34 16.84
C ILE A 124 3.69 -7.94 16.61
N VAL A 125 3.90 -7.05 17.58
CA VAL A 125 3.42 -5.68 17.54
C VAL A 125 4.58 -4.73 17.28
N PHE A 126 4.44 -3.94 16.22
CA PHE A 126 5.31 -2.80 15.91
C PHE A 126 4.45 -1.69 15.31
N ASP A 127 5.00 -0.48 15.27
CA ASP A 127 4.42 0.63 14.54
C ASP A 127 4.39 0.33 13.03
N GLU A 128 3.28 0.71 12.41
CA GLU A 128 3.01 0.57 10.99
C GLU A 128 2.44 1.90 10.46
N CYS A 129 2.73 2.20 9.21
CA CYS A 129 2.17 3.35 8.48
C CYS A 129 1.75 2.93 7.08
N CYS A 130 1.02 3.81 6.41
CA CYS A 130 0.55 3.57 5.04
C CYS A 130 0.69 4.84 4.21
N GLU A 131 1.15 4.72 2.97
CA GLU A 131 1.21 5.86 2.04
C GLU A 131 -0.17 6.42 1.65
N SER A 132 -1.23 5.63 1.85
CA SER A 132 -2.62 6.08 1.72
C SER A 132 -3.17 6.74 2.98
N MET A 133 -2.40 6.84 4.06
CA MET A 133 -2.71 7.62 5.26
C MET A 133 -1.45 8.30 5.79
N LYS A 134 -0.98 9.31 5.04
CA LYS A 134 0.29 9.99 5.33
C LYS A 134 0.26 10.74 6.65
N GLY A 135 1.39 10.72 7.34
CA GLY A 135 1.59 11.48 8.58
C GLY A 135 1.08 10.78 9.83
N TYR A 136 0.62 9.53 9.73
CA TYR A 136 0.15 8.75 10.87
C TYR A 136 0.83 7.39 10.95
N THR A 137 1.10 6.95 12.17
CA THR A 137 1.54 5.59 12.51
C THR A 137 0.69 5.04 13.64
N ALA A 138 0.59 3.72 13.75
CA ALA A 138 -0.01 3.06 14.91
C ALA A 138 0.60 1.67 15.13
N ASN A 139 0.59 1.21 16.38
CA ASN A 139 0.97 -0.15 16.74
C ASN A 139 -0.03 -1.14 16.12
N THR A 140 0.48 -2.01 15.25
CA THR A 140 -0.34 -2.96 14.50
C THR A 140 0.15 -4.38 14.72
N PRO A 141 -0.69 -5.30 15.23
CA PRO A 141 -0.33 -6.68 15.43
C PRO A 141 -0.33 -7.45 14.10
N ARG A 142 0.76 -8.18 13.81
CA ARG A 142 0.90 -9.01 12.59
C ARG A 142 1.41 -10.40 12.94
N TYR A 143 0.98 -11.40 12.18
CA TYR A 143 1.45 -12.78 12.32
C TYR A 143 2.95 -12.87 12.03
N LYS A 144 3.64 -13.70 12.80
CA LYS A 144 5.10 -13.83 12.77
C LYS A 144 5.62 -14.46 11.47
N LYS A 145 4.89 -15.43 10.90
CA LYS A 145 5.25 -16.12 9.65
C LYS A 145 4.05 -16.38 8.76
N VAL A 146 4.24 -16.17 7.46
CA VAL A 146 3.24 -16.40 6.42
C VAL A 146 3.86 -17.06 5.20
N LEU A 147 3.08 -17.88 4.51
CA LEU A 147 3.38 -18.39 3.17
C LEU A 147 2.58 -17.57 2.17
N LEU A 148 3.27 -16.95 1.23
CA LEU A 148 2.69 -16.24 0.10
C LEU A 148 2.86 -17.08 -1.16
N THR A 149 1.80 -17.28 -1.92
CA THR A 149 1.80 -17.98 -3.22
C THR A 149 1.12 -17.12 -4.26
N GLY A 150 1.58 -17.13 -5.50
CA GLY A 150 0.97 -16.39 -6.60
C GLY A 150 1.83 -16.42 -7.85
N LEU A 151 1.59 -15.47 -8.74
CA LEU A 151 2.36 -15.31 -9.97
C LEU A 151 3.33 -14.13 -9.85
N ASP A 152 4.44 -14.21 -10.59
CA ASP A 152 5.27 -13.05 -10.87
C ASP A 152 4.71 -12.21 -12.04
N HIS A 153 5.43 -11.14 -12.41
CA HIS A 153 5.04 -10.24 -13.50
C HIS A 153 5.01 -10.91 -14.89
N ASN A 154 5.63 -12.08 -15.05
CA ASN A 154 5.64 -12.86 -16.28
C ASN A 154 4.63 -14.02 -16.25
N GLY A 155 3.86 -14.16 -15.17
CA GLY A 155 2.88 -15.23 -15.01
C GLY A 155 3.48 -16.54 -14.50
N LYS A 156 4.75 -16.54 -14.06
CA LYS A 156 5.37 -17.73 -13.47
C LYS A 156 4.94 -17.87 -12.02
N GLU A 157 4.53 -19.07 -11.62
CA GLU A 157 4.24 -19.39 -10.23
C GLU A 157 5.48 -19.21 -9.34
N LYS A 158 5.25 -18.63 -8.16
CA LYS A 158 6.25 -18.53 -7.11
C LYS A 158 5.61 -18.60 -5.73
N SER A 159 6.42 -19.01 -4.77
CA SER A 159 6.07 -19.09 -3.35
C SER A 159 7.15 -18.44 -2.50
N TRP A 160 6.75 -17.85 -1.38
CA TRP A 160 7.67 -17.24 -0.43
C TRP A 160 7.18 -17.45 1.01
N GLU A 161 7.96 -18.19 1.79
CA GLU A 161 7.83 -18.21 3.24
C GLU A 161 8.54 -16.99 3.83
N ALA A 162 7.74 -16.10 4.39
CA ALA A 162 8.21 -14.84 4.96
C ALA A 162 8.07 -14.87 6.49
N LYS A 163 9.04 -14.24 7.16
CA LYS A 163 9.06 -14.04 8.62
C LYS A 163 9.40 -12.60 8.98
N GLY A 164 9.12 -12.21 10.21
CA GLY A 164 9.56 -10.92 10.73
C GLY A 164 8.99 -9.74 9.94
N TRP A 165 9.85 -8.79 9.56
CA TRP A 165 9.42 -7.59 8.84
C TRP A 165 8.83 -7.89 7.46
N SER A 166 9.37 -8.89 6.75
CA SER A 166 8.85 -9.29 5.44
C SER A 166 7.42 -9.83 5.53
N ALA A 167 7.11 -10.64 6.55
CA ALA A 167 5.76 -11.13 6.80
C ALA A 167 4.78 -9.99 7.10
N ARG A 168 5.22 -8.96 7.84
CA ARG A 168 4.42 -7.76 8.11
C ARG A 168 4.08 -7.00 6.82
N ILE A 169 5.08 -6.73 5.97
CA ILE A 169 4.87 -6.04 4.70
C ILE A 169 3.85 -6.82 3.84
N ILE A 170 4.00 -8.14 3.71
CA ILE A 170 3.08 -8.97 2.93
C ILE A 170 1.65 -8.87 3.47
N GLN A 171 1.46 -8.99 4.79
CA GLN A 171 0.14 -8.88 5.40
C GLN A 171 -0.51 -7.51 5.15
N HIS A 172 0.28 -6.43 5.20
CA HIS A 172 -0.19 -5.08 4.88
C HIS A 172 -0.66 -4.97 3.41
N GLU A 173 0.16 -5.42 2.46
CA GLU A 173 -0.21 -5.35 1.05
C GLU A 173 -1.39 -6.27 0.71
N MET A 174 -1.48 -7.44 1.34
CA MET A 174 -2.61 -8.35 1.22
C MET A 174 -3.92 -7.73 1.74
N ASP A 175 -3.86 -7.00 2.86
CA ASP A 175 -5.02 -6.28 3.39
C ASP A 175 -5.56 -5.27 2.37
N HIS A 176 -4.69 -4.53 1.68
CA HIS A 176 -5.12 -3.61 0.62
C HIS A 176 -5.88 -4.33 -0.51
N LEU A 177 -5.46 -5.54 -0.89
CA LEU A 177 -6.18 -6.32 -1.90
C LEU A 177 -7.57 -6.78 -1.44
N ASP A 178 -7.79 -6.85 -0.12
CA ASP A 178 -9.07 -7.23 0.48
C ASP A 178 -9.89 -6.04 0.97
N GLY A 179 -9.49 -4.80 0.65
CA GLY A 179 -10.18 -3.57 1.06
C GLY A 179 -10.03 -3.23 2.55
N LYS A 180 -9.02 -3.81 3.20
CA LYS A 180 -8.68 -3.60 4.60
C LYS A 180 -7.54 -2.61 4.73
N PHE A 181 -7.47 -1.99 5.89
CA PHE A 181 -6.48 -0.99 6.22
C PHE A 181 -5.88 -1.30 7.60
N PHE A 182 -4.64 -0.87 7.86
CA PHE A 182 -4.02 -1.11 9.18
C PHE A 182 -4.86 -0.52 10.33
N THR A 183 -5.60 0.55 10.07
CA THR A 183 -6.52 1.18 11.05
C THR A 183 -7.67 0.27 11.48
N ASP A 184 -7.95 -0.80 10.74
CA ASP A 184 -8.99 -1.77 11.10
C ASP A 184 -8.53 -2.75 12.19
N ILE A 185 -7.22 -2.87 12.41
CA ILE A 185 -6.61 -3.85 13.34
C ILE A 185 -5.58 -3.25 14.30
N MET A 186 -5.22 -1.97 14.15
CA MET A 186 -4.28 -1.28 15.03
C MET A 186 -4.81 -1.15 16.46
N ASP A 187 -3.93 -0.92 17.43
CA ASP A 187 -4.32 -0.39 18.74
C ASP A 187 -4.72 1.09 18.59
N PRO A 188 -6.00 1.46 18.79
CA PRO A 188 -6.47 2.82 18.56
C PRO A 188 -5.77 3.87 19.43
N LYS A 189 -5.33 3.49 20.65
CA LYS A 189 -4.64 4.43 21.56
C LYS A 189 -3.22 4.75 21.11
N SER A 190 -2.66 3.94 20.22
CA SER A 190 -1.30 4.12 19.70
C SER A 190 -1.25 4.99 18.43
N LEU A 191 -2.40 5.35 17.86
CA LEU A 191 -2.46 6.19 16.66
C LEU A 191 -1.84 7.55 16.96
N THR A 192 -0.81 7.91 16.21
CA THR A 192 -0.06 9.15 16.43
C THR A 192 0.23 9.87 15.13
N CYS A 193 0.21 11.20 15.19
CA CYS A 193 0.70 12.05 14.12
C CYS A 193 2.23 12.08 14.19
N THR A 194 2.90 11.70 13.10
CA THR A 194 4.37 11.56 13.06
C THR A 194 5.12 12.88 13.19
N VAL A 195 4.41 14.01 13.05
CA VAL A 195 4.97 15.37 13.10
C VAL A 195 4.24 16.25 14.12
N TRP A 196 3.63 15.66 15.16
CA TRP A 196 2.86 16.42 16.17
C TRP A 196 3.68 17.54 16.83
N ASP A 197 4.98 17.33 17.00
CA ASP A 197 5.89 18.29 17.61
C ASP A 197 6.12 19.49 16.68
N VAL A 198 6.27 19.25 15.38
CA VAL A 198 6.34 20.28 14.35
C VAL A 198 5.04 21.08 14.30
N VAL A 199 3.88 20.39 14.32
CA VAL A 199 2.56 21.04 14.35
C VAL A 199 2.47 22.01 15.52
N ASN A 200 2.86 21.59 16.72
CA ASN A 200 2.80 22.43 17.90
C ASN A 200 3.79 23.60 17.83
N ARG A 201 5.02 23.37 17.34
CA ARG A 201 6.04 24.43 17.18
C ARG A 201 5.66 25.47 16.13
N THR A 202 4.91 25.09 15.11
CA THR A 202 4.46 26.01 14.06
C THR A 202 3.05 26.55 14.29
N GLU A 203 2.47 26.35 15.49
CA GLU A 203 1.13 26.81 15.84
C GLU A 203 0.06 26.31 14.86
N GLY A 204 0.19 25.05 14.42
CA GLY A 204 -0.71 24.42 13.45
C GLY A 204 -0.40 24.74 11.98
N ARG A 205 0.61 25.57 11.69
CA ARG A 205 0.98 25.94 10.31
C ARG A 205 1.91 24.90 9.70
N ILE A 206 1.35 23.80 9.23
CA ILE A 206 2.09 22.77 8.47
C ILE A 206 1.52 22.60 7.06
N TYR A 207 2.41 22.33 6.10
CA TYR A 207 2.04 21.96 4.74
C TYR A 207 2.34 20.48 4.53
N THR A 208 1.30 19.66 4.39
CA THR A 208 1.45 18.25 3.99
C THR A 208 1.35 18.15 2.47
N THR A 209 2.45 17.81 1.79
CA THR A 209 2.42 17.56 0.35
C THR A 209 2.11 16.08 0.10
N TYR A 210 0.99 15.78 -0.56
CA TYR A 210 0.66 14.39 -0.92
C TYR A 210 1.56 13.84 -2.04
N MET A 211 2.23 14.74 -2.77
CA MET A 211 3.30 14.41 -3.71
C MET A 211 4.66 14.67 -3.08
N VAL A 212 5.60 13.73 -3.24
CA VAL A 212 7.02 14.01 -3.03
C VAL A 212 7.41 15.05 -4.08
N ASN A 213 7.79 16.25 -3.63
CA ASN A 213 8.34 17.29 -4.49
C ASN A 213 9.54 16.71 -5.27
N LYS A 214 9.67 17.13 -6.53
CA LYS A 214 10.80 16.79 -7.40
C LYS A 214 12.10 17.31 -6.80
#